data_AF-A0A077XTC4-F1
#
_entry.id   AF-A0A077XTC4-F1
#
_cell.length_a   1.000
_cell.length_b   1.000
_cell.length_c   1.000
_cell.angle_alpha   90.00
_cell.angle_beta   90.00
_cell.angle_gamma   90.00
#
_symmetry.space_group_name_H-M   'P 1'
#
loop_
_entity.id
_entity.type
_entity.pdbx_description
1 polymer ?
#
loop_
_entity_poly.entity_id
_entity_poly.type
_entity_poly.pdbx_seq_one_letter_code
_entity_poly.pdbx_strand_id
1 'polypeptide(L)'
;MFCFSLTYSQNRIGSGGNVTIFSDRDPFYLFINGIQYNDQPSKQVRVEQLKDHLYDLQVEFVGRMKSSLSKKGVSVLNEDGEFLDLTYLANSIRSNRMRSLTLYAMFPADNHLPDPRAAQVFAYGRPKQIVDSESEYEYGHETYYGDEMTVSEFNAFLKTIDQGGFDNDKLKIASMSTSQVSFSLNQIKDVLKRFSWDEGKLAFAKMAYANCPEKRNYMLLTDQFSFGDSKNKLLDFIKNQPIDSEYLERMSEVELNSLIKMMSQSGFDEDKLKILATVSEKVAFPVTSIKRILKELSWDQGKLSAAQKLYPNCLDKRNYAILLDEFTFLDYKNKFTAFVRNQK
;
A
#
# COMPACT_ATOMS: atom_id res chain seq x y z
N MET A 1 4.12 60.27 24.20
CA MET A 1 4.57 59.69 22.92
C MET A 1 4.45 58.18 23.08
N PHE A 2 3.32 57.61 22.67
CA PHE A 2 3.02 56.18 22.82
C PHE A 2 3.47 55.45 21.55
N CYS A 3 4.51 54.63 21.64
CA CYS A 3 4.84 53.64 20.62
C CYS A 3 4.11 52.35 20.95
N PHE A 4 2.95 52.12 20.32
CA PHE A 4 2.38 50.79 20.21
C PHE A 4 3.10 50.06 19.07
N SER A 5 3.98 49.12 19.42
CA SER A 5 4.49 48.15 18.46
C SER A 5 3.36 47.21 18.07
N LEU A 6 2.88 47.34 16.82
CA LEU A 6 2.10 46.31 16.14
C LEU A 6 3.00 45.08 16.00
N THR A 7 2.86 44.11 16.89
CA THR A 7 3.35 42.76 16.64
C THR A 7 2.50 42.18 15.52
N TYR A 8 3.12 42.06 14.35
CA TYR A 8 2.61 41.28 13.22
C TYR A 8 2.37 39.85 13.73
N SER A 9 1.11 39.50 13.95
CA SER A 9 0.71 38.12 14.20
C SER A 9 1.12 37.32 12.98
N GLN A 10 2.15 36.48 13.10
CA GLN A 10 2.45 35.48 12.08
C GLN A 10 1.18 34.63 11.91
N ASN A 11 0.60 34.67 10.72
CA ASN A 11 -0.48 33.77 10.31
C ASN A 11 0.03 32.33 10.45
N ARG A 12 -0.26 31.70 11.58
CA ARG A 12 -0.21 30.24 11.71
C ARG A 12 -1.39 29.68 10.92
N ILE A 13 -1.16 29.38 9.65
CA ILE A 13 -2.00 28.43 8.92
C ILE A 13 -1.59 27.06 9.47
N GLY A 14 -2.35 26.52 10.43
CA GLY A 14 -2.03 25.23 11.06
C GLY A 14 -2.89 24.95 12.30
N SER A 15 -3.30 23.70 12.45
CA SER A 15 -4.21 23.11 13.45
C SER A 15 -5.72 23.37 13.25
N GLY A 16 -6.39 22.44 12.57
CA GLY A 16 -7.85 22.27 12.54
C GLY A 16 -8.19 20.79 12.35
N GLY A 17 -9.38 20.37 12.74
CA GLY A 17 -9.85 19.00 12.56
C GLY A 17 -10.25 18.73 11.13
N ASN A 18 -10.36 17.45 10.77
CA ASN A 18 -10.76 17.02 9.43
C ASN A 18 -11.88 15.98 9.54
N VAL A 19 -12.78 15.97 8.55
CA VAL A 19 -13.86 14.98 8.45
C VAL A 19 -13.88 14.42 7.05
N THR A 20 -13.77 13.10 6.96
CA THR A 20 -13.95 12.32 5.72
C THR A 20 -15.22 11.48 5.86
N ILE A 21 -16.12 11.56 4.88
CA ILE A 21 -17.27 10.66 4.77
C ILE A 21 -17.09 9.79 3.53
N PHE A 22 -17.34 8.49 3.66
CA PHE A 22 -17.32 7.52 2.55
C PHE A 22 -18.59 6.66 2.52
N SER A 23 -19.00 6.23 1.32
CA SER A 23 -20.06 5.23 1.11
C SER A 23 -19.65 4.16 0.09
N ASP A 24 -19.93 2.89 0.43
CA ASP A 24 -19.61 1.73 -0.40
C ASP A 24 -20.52 1.63 -1.64
N ARG A 25 -21.80 2.00 -1.48
CA ARG A 25 -22.84 1.75 -2.49
C ARG A 25 -23.23 3.00 -3.26
N ASP A 26 -23.79 3.98 -2.56
CA ASP A 26 -24.56 5.06 -3.17
C ASP A 26 -23.78 6.38 -3.06
N PRO A 27 -23.70 7.19 -4.15
CA PRO A 27 -23.13 8.52 -4.08
C PRO A 27 -24.05 9.46 -3.28
N PHE A 28 -23.46 10.49 -2.65
CA PHE A 28 -24.16 11.38 -1.74
C PHE A 28 -23.69 12.84 -1.83
N TYR A 29 -24.50 13.73 -1.26
CA TYR A 29 -24.12 15.08 -0.89
C TYR A 29 -23.81 15.17 0.61
N LEU A 30 -22.70 15.82 0.94
CA LEU A 30 -22.27 16.11 2.30
C LEU A 30 -22.71 17.50 2.71
N PHE A 31 -23.32 17.58 3.89
CA PHE A 31 -23.67 18.81 4.59
C PHE A 31 -22.95 18.85 5.93
N ILE A 32 -22.29 19.97 6.24
CA ILE A 32 -21.75 20.26 7.57
C ILE A 32 -22.42 21.53 8.08
N ASN A 33 -23.05 21.46 9.25
CA ASN A 33 -23.87 22.53 9.82
C ASN A 33 -24.94 23.04 8.84
N GLY A 34 -25.51 22.13 8.04
CA GLY A 34 -26.52 22.44 7.02
C GLY A 34 -25.99 23.04 5.72
N ILE A 35 -24.67 23.25 5.58
CA ILE A 35 -24.04 23.78 4.37
C ILE A 35 -23.55 22.63 3.49
N GLN A 36 -24.01 22.57 2.23
CA GLN A 36 -23.58 21.57 1.25
C GLN A 36 -22.15 21.84 0.76
N TYR A 37 -21.29 20.82 0.81
CA TYR A 37 -19.88 20.95 0.42
C TYR A 37 -19.61 20.54 -1.03
N ASN A 38 -19.97 19.32 -1.43
CA ASN A 38 -19.79 18.86 -2.80
C ASN A 38 -20.98 19.28 -3.68
N ASP A 39 -20.69 19.76 -4.89
CA ASP A 39 -21.69 20.15 -5.90
C ASP A 39 -22.11 18.95 -6.79
N GLN A 40 -21.20 17.99 -6.97
CA GLN A 40 -21.45 16.70 -7.61
C GLN A 40 -21.56 15.58 -6.55
N PRO A 41 -22.52 14.66 -6.66
CA PRO A 41 -22.68 13.60 -5.68
C PRO A 41 -21.54 12.59 -5.79
N SER A 42 -20.93 12.31 -4.65
CA SER A 42 -19.66 11.58 -4.57
C SER A 42 -19.75 10.43 -3.58
N LYS A 43 -18.89 9.42 -3.75
CA LYS A 43 -18.77 8.32 -2.78
C LYS A 43 -17.81 8.63 -1.64
N GLN A 44 -17.01 9.69 -1.76
CA GLN A 44 -16.08 10.17 -0.77
C GLN A 44 -16.07 11.69 -0.81
N VAL A 45 -16.16 12.33 0.35
CA VAL A 45 -16.02 13.79 0.49
C VAL A 45 -15.22 14.05 1.75
N ARG A 46 -14.19 14.90 1.63
CA ARG A 46 -13.36 15.33 2.76
C ARG A 46 -13.49 16.83 2.96
N VAL A 47 -13.66 17.24 4.22
CA VAL A 47 -13.64 18.64 4.63
C VAL A 47 -12.53 18.81 5.66
N GLU A 48 -11.65 19.77 5.45
CA GLU A 48 -10.50 20.05 6.30
C GLU A 48 -10.60 21.40 7.00
N GLN A 49 -9.70 21.66 7.95
CA GLN A 49 -9.62 22.95 8.65
C GLN A 49 -10.86 23.29 9.48
N LEU A 50 -11.51 22.29 10.07
CA LEU A 50 -12.61 22.47 11.02
C LEU A 50 -12.05 23.02 12.34
N LYS A 51 -12.33 24.30 12.65
CA LYS A 51 -11.75 25.02 13.79
C LYS A 51 -12.60 25.02 15.06
N ASP A 52 -13.92 24.91 14.92
CA ASP A 52 -14.85 24.79 16.05
C ASP A 52 -14.76 23.39 16.70
N HIS A 53 -15.32 23.26 17.91
CA HIS A 53 -15.32 22.00 18.64
C HIS A 53 -16.31 20.98 18.07
N LEU A 54 -17.54 21.38 17.76
CA LEU A 54 -18.65 20.51 17.41
C LEU A 54 -19.25 20.83 16.05
N TYR A 55 -19.58 19.78 15.29
CA TYR A 55 -20.23 19.88 13.98
C TYR A 55 -21.41 18.94 13.83
N ASP A 56 -22.42 19.40 13.10
CA ASP A 56 -23.54 18.58 12.65
C ASP A 56 -23.23 18.06 11.24
N LEU A 57 -23.08 16.75 11.11
CA LEU A 57 -22.85 16.07 9.82
C LEU A 57 -24.16 15.55 9.26
N GLN A 58 -24.42 15.78 7.98
CA GLN A 58 -25.54 15.22 7.25
C GLN A 58 -25.12 14.71 5.87
N VAL A 59 -25.65 13.56 5.48
CA VAL A 59 -25.40 12.89 4.21
C VAL A 59 -26.73 12.68 3.51
N GLU A 60 -26.84 13.06 2.23
CA GLU A 60 -28.03 12.81 1.41
C GLU A 60 -27.69 11.97 0.18
N PHE A 61 -28.24 10.76 0.11
CA PHE A 61 -27.95 9.82 -0.99
C PHE A 61 -28.77 10.11 -2.26
N VAL A 62 -28.14 9.93 -3.42
CA VAL A 62 -28.73 10.17 -4.76
C VAL A 62 -29.28 8.89 -5.42
N GLY A 63 -29.23 7.74 -4.75
CA GLY A 63 -29.68 6.43 -5.26
C GLY A 63 -31.21 6.24 -5.36
N ARG A 64 -31.65 5.00 -5.68
CA ARG A 64 -33.06 4.63 -5.94
C ARG A 64 -34.04 4.96 -4.80
N MET A 65 -33.54 5.13 -3.58
CA MET A 65 -34.29 5.73 -2.49
C MET A 65 -33.50 6.89 -1.91
N LYS A 66 -34.00 8.11 -2.11
CA LYS A 66 -33.51 9.28 -1.39
C LYS A 66 -33.62 9.00 0.11
N SER A 67 -32.50 9.07 0.80
CA SER A 67 -32.42 8.93 2.25
C SER A 67 -31.34 9.84 2.77
N SER A 68 -31.56 10.36 3.97
CA SER A 68 -30.59 11.16 4.69
C SER A 68 -30.11 10.45 5.95
N LEU A 69 -28.86 10.70 6.30
CA LEU A 69 -28.27 10.35 7.59
C LEU A 69 -27.81 11.64 8.25
N SER A 70 -27.95 11.73 9.57
CA SER A 70 -27.45 12.87 10.33
C SER A 70 -26.79 12.41 11.62
N LYS A 71 -25.72 13.10 12.00
CA LYS A 71 -25.06 12.94 13.29
C LYS A 71 -24.76 14.32 13.84
N LYS A 72 -25.39 14.66 14.97
CA LYS A 72 -25.25 15.97 15.61
C LYS A 72 -24.12 15.97 16.63
N GLY A 73 -23.50 17.13 16.83
CA GLY A 73 -22.50 17.35 17.88
C GLY A 73 -21.26 16.45 17.77
N VAL A 74 -20.75 16.25 16.55
CA VAL A 74 -19.50 15.52 16.32
C VAL A 74 -18.33 16.37 16.79
N SER A 75 -17.63 15.92 17.84
CA SER A 75 -16.40 16.56 18.30
C SER A 75 -15.25 16.24 17.38
N VAL A 76 -14.58 17.28 16.87
CA VAL A 76 -13.29 17.17 16.15
C VAL A 76 -12.09 17.41 17.05
N LEU A 77 -12.31 17.52 18.36
CA LEU A 77 -11.26 17.58 19.39
C LEU A 77 -11.30 16.31 20.24
N ASN A 78 -10.14 15.83 20.69
CA ASN A 78 -10.03 14.83 21.74
C ASN A 78 -10.19 15.46 23.14
N GLU A 79 -10.10 14.63 24.19
CA GLU A 79 -10.20 15.07 25.59
C GLU A 79 -9.08 16.05 26.00
N ASP A 80 -7.92 15.96 25.33
CA ASP A 80 -6.76 16.82 25.56
C ASP A 80 -6.81 18.14 24.76
N GLY A 81 -7.85 18.34 23.94
CA GLY A 81 -8.02 19.54 23.12
C GLY A 81 -7.22 19.54 21.82
N GLU A 82 -6.73 18.40 21.37
CA GLU A 82 -6.06 18.23 20.07
C GLU A 82 -7.07 17.94 18.96
N PHE A 83 -6.84 18.51 17.79
CA PHE A 83 -7.69 18.27 16.62
C PHE A 83 -7.57 16.83 16.09
N LEU A 84 -8.68 16.33 15.57
CA LEU A 84 -8.84 14.97 15.07
C LEU A 84 -9.15 14.95 13.57
N ASP A 85 -8.62 13.95 12.89
CA ASP A 85 -9.06 13.51 11.57
C ASP A 85 -10.05 12.36 11.74
N LEU A 86 -11.32 12.62 11.42
CA LEU A 86 -12.43 11.68 11.60
C LEU A 86 -12.87 11.09 10.27
N THR A 87 -12.92 9.77 10.18
CA THR A 87 -13.50 9.09 9.02
C THR A 87 -14.82 8.41 9.40
N TYR A 88 -15.87 8.68 8.63
CA TYR A 88 -17.21 8.13 8.80
C TYR A 88 -17.62 7.24 7.62
N LEU A 89 -18.19 6.06 7.93
CA LEU A 89 -18.85 5.20 6.95
C LEU A 89 -20.37 5.49 6.93
N ALA A 90 -20.89 5.83 5.75
CA ALA A 90 -22.30 6.12 5.51
C ALA A 90 -23.02 4.89 4.90
N ASN A 91 -23.85 4.21 5.71
CA ASN A 91 -24.57 2.98 5.34
C ASN A 91 -26.05 3.23 4.95
N SER A 92 -26.47 2.76 3.75
CA SER A 92 -27.77 3.12 3.11
C SER A 92 -28.92 2.07 3.22
N ILE A 93 -28.67 0.75 3.38
CA ILE A 93 -29.71 -0.34 3.25
C ILE A 93 -29.88 -1.15 4.57
N ARG A 94 -31.06 -1.37 5.18
CA ARG A 94 -32.41 -1.94 4.82
C ARG A 94 -32.55 -3.49 4.88
N SER A 95 -31.90 -4.14 5.84
CA SER A 95 -32.33 -5.42 6.42
C SER A 95 -31.70 -5.58 7.81
N ASN A 96 -32.53 -5.52 8.85
CA ASN A 96 -32.22 -5.70 10.29
C ASN A 96 -30.97 -5.01 10.89
N ARG A 97 -30.31 -4.08 10.20
CA ARG A 97 -29.27 -3.19 10.73
C ARG A 97 -29.62 -1.73 10.40
N MET A 98 -29.53 -0.88 11.41
CA MET A 98 -29.86 0.55 11.34
C MET A 98 -29.04 1.29 10.27
N ARG A 99 -29.68 2.26 9.63
CA ARG A 99 -29.02 3.33 8.89
C ARG A 99 -28.17 4.16 9.85
N SER A 100 -26.89 4.36 9.58
CA SER A 100 -25.99 5.07 10.49
C SER A 100 -24.83 5.76 9.77
N LEU A 101 -24.37 6.86 10.37
CA LEU A 101 -23.01 7.39 10.19
C LEU A 101 -22.14 6.78 11.28
N THR A 102 -21.42 5.72 10.94
CA THR A 102 -20.55 5.01 11.88
C THR A 102 -19.17 5.64 11.87
N LEU A 103 -18.69 6.09 13.03
CA LEU A 103 -17.30 6.53 13.16
C LEU A 103 -16.42 5.31 12.92
N TYR A 104 -15.52 5.44 11.95
CA TYR A 104 -14.76 4.33 11.41
C TYR A 104 -13.29 4.40 11.78
N ALA A 105 -12.70 5.59 11.64
CA ALA A 105 -11.34 5.85 12.08
C ALA A 105 -11.27 7.24 12.69
N MET A 106 -10.35 7.40 13.65
CA MET A 106 -10.02 8.69 14.24
C MET A 106 -8.52 8.73 14.53
N PHE A 107 -7.87 9.80 14.06
CA PHE A 107 -6.44 10.05 14.25
C PHE A 107 -6.24 11.47 14.77
N PRO A 108 -5.12 11.79 15.44
CA PRO A 108 -4.70 13.18 15.58
C PRO A 108 -4.59 13.83 14.20
N ALA A 109 -5.08 15.05 14.04
CA ALA A 109 -4.97 15.79 12.79
C ALA A 109 -3.51 16.21 12.57
N ASP A 110 -2.88 15.75 11.48
CA ASP A 110 -1.57 16.22 11.05
C ASP A 110 -1.68 17.61 10.39
N ASN A 111 -0.60 18.41 10.46
CA ASN A 111 -0.50 19.75 9.88
C ASN A 111 -0.19 19.74 8.38
N HIS A 112 -0.01 18.58 7.75
CA HIS A 112 0.22 18.44 6.31
C HIS A 112 -1.12 18.54 5.56
N LEU A 113 -1.51 19.79 5.27
CA LEU A 113 -2.72 20.14 4.52
C LEU A 113 -2.35 20.57 3.09
N PRO A 114 -3.16 20.25 2.07
CA PRO A 114 -4.29 19.30 2.08
C PRO A 114 -3.83 17.85 1.88
N ASP A 115 -4.62 16.86 2.34
CA ASP A 115 -4.37 15.45 1.97
C ASP A 115 -4.65 15.26 0.46
N PRO A 116 -3.63 15.10 -0.42
CA PRO A 116 -3.82 15.07 -1.87
C PRO A 116 -4.51 13.78 -2.34
N ARG A 117 -4.84 12.86 -1.42
CA ARG A 117 -5.25 11.49 -1.72
C ARG A 117 -6.77 11.36 -1.78
N ALA A 118 -7.51 12.32 -1.19
CA ALA A 118 -8.98 12.33 -1.18
C ALA A 118 -9.58 12.90 -2.48
N ALA A 119 -10.55 12.17 -3.06
CA ALA A 119 -11.12 12.48 -4.39
C ALA A 119 -11.81 13.85 -4.52
N GLN A 120 -12.34 14.41 -3.43
CA GLN A 120 -12.87 15.77 -3.35
C GLN A 120 -12.59 16.34 -1.96
N VAL A 121 -11.62 17.24 -1.88
CA VAL A 121 -11.22 17.94 -0.65
C VAL A 121 -11.78 19.35 -0.67
N PHE A 122 -12.36 19.76 0.45
CA PHE A 122 -12.85 21.11 0.66
C PHE A 122 -12.23 21.67 1.95
N ALA A 123 -11.94 22.97 1.98
CA ALA A 123 -11.65 23.65 3.23
C ALA A 123 -12.97 24.07 3.88
N TYR A 124 -13.08 23.93 5.20
CA TYR A 124 -14.24 24.41 5.95
C TYR A 124 -14.43 25.91 5.74
N GLY A 125 -15.67 26.31 5.45
CA GLY A 125 -16.00 27.69 5.05
C GLY A 125 -15.81 27.99 3.56
N ARG A 126 -15.33 27.04 2.75
CA ARG A 126 -15.22 27.15 1.28
C ARG A 126 -16.03 26.04 0.57
N PRO A 127 -17.36 26.03 0.71
CA PRO A 127 -18.19 25.01 0.06
C PRO A 127 -18.11 25.12 -1.47
N LYS A 128 -18.20 23.98 -2.16
CA LYS A 128 -18.21 23.84 -3.64
C LYS A 128 -16.93 24.34 -4.34
N GLN A 129 -15.88 24.60 -3.57
CA GLN A 129 -14.54 24.95 -4.06
C GLN A 129 -13.61 23.83 -3.66
N ILE A 130 -13.27 22.97 -4.61
CA ILE A 130 -12.29 21.91 -4.39
C ILE A 130 -10.94 22.60 -4.11
N VAL A 131 -10.27 22.17 -3.05
CA VAL A 131 -8.90 22.55 -2.78
C VAL A 131 -8.04 21.73 -3.73
N ASP A 132 -7.63 22.34 -4.84
CA ASP A 132 -6.76 21.72 -5.82
C ASP A 132 -5.32 21.82 -5.33
N SER A 133 -4.67 20.68 -5.07
CA SER A 133 -3.30 20.64 -4.52
C SER A 133 -2.27 21.31 -5.43
N GLU A 134 -2.61 21.56 -6.71
CA GLU A 134 -1.71 22.17 -7.69
C GLU A 134 -1.69 23.72 -7.68
N SER A 135 -2.61 24.42 -7.02
CA SER A 135 -2.77 25.87 -7.24
C SER A 135 -2.27 26.80 -6.13
N GLU A 136 -1.73 26.30 -5.02
CA GLU A 136 -1.26 27.17 -3.91
C GLU A 136 0.14 26.83 -3.33
N TYR A 137 0.90 25.91 -3.95
CA TYR A 137 2.23 25.50 -3.46
C TYR A 137 3.30 25.52 -4.56
N GLU A 138 3.88 26.69 -4.80
CA GLU A 138 5.05 26.84 -5.67
C GLU A 138 6.34 26.59 -4.87
N TYR A 139 6.76 25.33 -4.72
CA TYR A 139 8.19 24.95 -4.71
C TYR A 139 8.39 23.43 -4.75
N GLY A 140 9.12 22.95 -5.78
CA GLY A 140 9.83 21.67 -5.75
C GLY A 140 9.06 20.47 -6.31
N HIS A 141 9.28 20.18 -7.60
CA HIS A 141 8.96 18.89 -8.19
C HIS A 141 9.85 17.78 -7.59
N GLU A 142 9.29 16.99 -6.68
CA GLU A 142 9.69 15.60 -6.48
C GLU A 142 8.44 14.72 -6.62
N THR A 143 8.57 13.64 -7.39
CA THR A 143 7.51 12.66 -7.64
C THR A 143 6.97 12.10 -6.32
N TYR A 144 5.77 12.54 -5.94
CA TYR A 144 5.13 12.28 -4.65
C TYR A 144 4.58 10.84 -4.58
N TYR A 145 5.43 9.89 -4.16
CA TYR A 145 4.92 8.68 -3.51
C TYR A 145 4.33 9.14 -2.17
N GLY A 146 2.99 9.09 -2.03
CA GLY A 146 2.30 9.62 -0.86
C GLY A 146 2.97 9.18 0.44
N ASP A 147 3.23 10.14 1.32
CA ASP A 147 4.03 9.98 2.54
C ASP A 147 3.71 8.67 3.27
N GLU A 148 4.75 7.97 3.73
CA GLU A 148 4.62 6.77 4.53
C GLU A 148 3.72 7.05 5.75
N MET A 149 2.72 6.21 5.95
CA MET A 149 1.82 6.32 7.10
C MET A 149 2.65 6.35 8.40
N THR A 150 2.45 7.38 9.22
CA THR A 150 3.15 7.52 10.50
C THR A 150 2.84 6.33 11.41
N VAL A 151 3.71 6.07 12.40
CA VAL A 151 3.49 4.99 13.37
C VAL A 151 2.15 5.13 14.11
N SER A 152 1.74 6.37 14.41
CA SER A 152 0.47 6.65 15.09
C SER A 152 -0.74 6.30 14.21
N GLU A 153 -0.72 6.78 12.96
CA GLU A 153 -1.75 6.47 11.97
C GLU A 153 -1.84 4.97 11.70
N PHE A 154 -0.69 4.30 11.58
CA PHE A 154 -0.67 2.86 11.34
C PHE A 154 -1.23 2.05 12.50
N ASN A 155 -0.90 2.43 13.74
CA ASN A 155 -1.46 1.76 14.91
C ASN A 155 -2.97 1.94 15.03
N ALA A 156 -3.49 3.12 14.71
CA ALA A 156 -4.93 3.35 14.72
C ALA A 156 -5.62 2.65 13.54
N PHE A 157 -4.99 2.57 12.36
CA PHE A 157 -5.47 1.76 11.24
C PHE A 157 -5.59 0.28 11.63
N LEU A 158 -4.58 -0.28 12.28
CA LEU A 158 -4.62 -1.65 12.78
C LEU A 158 -5.77 -1.87 13.79
N LYS A 159 -5.99 -0.92 14.71
CA LYS A 159 -7.13 -0.98 15.63
C LYS A 159 -8.46 -0.99 14.90
N THR A 160 -8.61 -0.20 13.82
CA THR A 160 -9.83 -0.21 13.01
C THR A 160 -10.02 -1.55 12.31
N ILE A 161 -8.96 -2.14 11.74
CA ILE A 161 -9.04 -3.49 11.16
C ILE A 161 -9.52 -4.52 12.21
N ASP A 162 -9.02 -4.44 13.44
CA ASP A 162 -9.40 -5.38 14.51
C ASP A 162 -10.89 -5.29 14.90
N GLN A 163 -11.57 -4.19 14.60
CA GLN A 163 -13.02 -4.06 14.81
C GLN A 163 -13.83 -4.94 13.84
N GLY A 164 -13.22 -5.36 12.72
CA GLY A 164 -13.81 -6.32 11.79
C GLY A 164 -13.89 -7.72 12.42
N GLY A 165 -15.10 -8.25 12.61
CA GLY A 165 -15.29 -9.57 13.22
C GLY A 165 -14.80 -10.74 12.36
N PHE A 166 -14.86 -10.61 11.04
CA PHE A 166 -14.43 -11.62 10.06
C PHE A 166 -13.53 -11.01 8.99
N ASP A 167 -12.72 -11.85 8.33
CA ASP A 167 -11.74 -11.44 7.31
C ASP A 167 -12.35 -10.61 6.17
N ASN A 168 -13.59 -10.89 5.76
CA ASN A 168 -14.27 -10.09 4.73
C ASN A 168 -14.56 -8.65 5.19
N ASP A 169 -14.85 -8.44 6.47
CA ASP A 169 -15.05 -7.10 7.03
C ASP A 169 -13.71 -6.39 7.21
N LYS A 170 -12.68 -7.11 7.67
CA LYS A 170 -11.28 -6.62 7.74
C LYS A 170 -10.76 -6.20 6.37
N LEU A 171 -11.06 -6.96 5.32
CA LEU A 171 -10.64 -6.64 3.95
C LEU A 171 -11.30 -5.36 3.44
N LYS A 172 -12.61 -5.18 3.69
CA LYS A 172 -13.31 -3.92 3.37
C LYS A 172 -12.71 -2.74 4.11
N ILE A 173 -12.31 -2.94 5.37
CA ILE A 173 -11.62 -1.92 6.16
C ILE A 173 -10.30 -1.54 5.56
N ALA A 174 -9.47 -2.54 5.32
CA ALA A 174 -8.15 -2.32 4.79
C ALA A 174 -8.20 -1.67 3.39
N SER A 175 -9.17 -2.04 2.53
CA SER A 175 -9.28 -1.52 1.17
C SER A 175 -9.57 -0.02 1.08
N MET A 176 -10.20 0.56 2.10
CA MET A 176 -10.54 1.99 2.11
C MET A 176 -9.30 2.86 2.34
N SER A 177 -8.36 2.40 3.15
CA SER A 177 -7.10 3.11 3.41
C SER A 177 -6.05 2.81 2.36
N THR A 178 -6.08 1.61 1.77
CA THR A 178 -4.97 1.12 0.94
C THR A 178 -4.76 1.92 -0.33
N SER A 179 -5.81 2.46 -0.96
CA SER A 179 -5.67 3.33 -2.14
C SER A 179 -5.20 4.74 -1.82
N GLN A 180 -5.03 5.07 -0.54
CA GLN A 180 -4.78 6.43 -0.08
C GLN A 180 -3.45 6.55 0.65
N VAL A 181 -2.70 5.47 0.84
CA VAL A 181 -1.47 5.48 1.66
C VAL A 181 -0.45 4.50 1.10
N SER A 182 0.82 4.85 1.20
CA SER A 182 1.90 3.90 0.96
C SER A 182 2.11 3.04 2.20
N PHE A 183 2.32 1.74 2.01
CA PHE A 183 2.70 0.83 3.09
C PHE A 183 4.10 0.27 2.85
N SER A 184 4.94 0.35 3.88
CA SER A 184 6.15 -0.48 3.94
C SER A 184 5.77 -1.96 3.96
N LEU A 185 6.71 -2.81 3.54
CA LEU A 185 6.53 -4.25 3.53
C LEU A 185 6.21 -4.78 4.94
N ASN A 186 6.83 -4.21 5.97
CA ASN A 186 6.59 -4.59 7.36
C ASN A 186 5.19 -4.20 7.84
N GLN A 187 4.70 -3.01 7.47
CA GLN A 187 3.32 -2.62 7.73
C GLN A 187 2.33 -3.57 7.05
N ILE A 188 2.59 -3.98 5.81
CA ILE A 188 1.77 -4.99 5.12
C ILE A 188 1.79 -6.31 5.90
N LYS A 189 2.96 -6.78 6.37
CA LYS A 189 3.05 -7.99 7.22
C LYS A 189 2.17 -7.87 8.47
N ASP A 190 2.19 -6.73 9.14
CA ASP A 190 1.41 -6.51 10.37
C ASP A 190 -0.10 -6.48 10.11
N VAL A 191 -0.53 -6.00 8.94
CA VAL A 191 -1.93 -6.10 8.51
C VAL A 191 -2.29 -7.56 8.18
N LEU A 192 -1.43 -8.29 7.48
CA LEU A 192 -1.67 -9.71 7.15
C LEU A 192 -1.86 -10.58 8.41
N LYS A 193 -1.16 -10.26 9.50
CA LYS A 193 -1.33 -10.93 10.81
C LYS A 193 -2.74 -10.77 11.40
N ARG A 194 -3.52 -9.79 10.95
CA ARG A 194 -4.89 -9.56 11.44
C ARG A 194 -5.91 -10.46 10.77
N PHE A 195 -5.57 -11.09 9.66
CA PHE A 195 -6.44 -12.03 8.96
C PHE A 195 -6.29 -13.44 9.49
N SER A 196 -7.41 -14.13 9.66
CA SER A 196 -7.47 -15.51 10.14
C SER A 196 -7.08 -16.50 9.05
N TRP A 197 -7.43 -16.21 7.79
CA TRP A 197 -7.29 -17.12 6.66
C TRP A 197 -6.42 -16.55 5.54
N ASP A 198 -5.70 -17.44 4.86
CA ASP A 198 -4.84 -17.08 3.74
C ASP A 198 -5.60 -16.41 2.57
N GLU A 199 -6.88 -16.71 2.39
CA GLU A 199 -7.70 -16.07 1.36
C GLU A 199 -7.78 -14.55 1.57
N GLY A 200 -8.06 -14.12 2.80
CA GLY A 200 -8.10 -12.71 3.18
C GLY A 200 -6.71 -12.06 3.09
N LYS A 201 -5.68 -12.75 3.57
CA LYS A 201 -4.27 -12.31 3.45
C LYS A 201 -3.88 -12.08 1.98
N LEU A 202 -4.21 -13.02 1.10
CA LEU A 202 -3.86 -12.96 -0.32
C LEU A 202 -4.57 -11.80 -1.01
N ALA A 203 -5.87 -11.61 -0.71
CA ALA A 203 -6.65 -10.52 -1.26
C ALA A 203 -6.06 -9.16 -0.86
N PHE A 204 -5.72 -8.98 0.42
CA PHE A 204 -5.09 -7.75 0.90
C PHE A 204 -3.69 -7.54 0.28
N ALA A 205 -2.85 -8.57 0.26
CA ALA A 205 -1.51 -8.49 -0.31
C ALA A 205 -1.52 -8.11 -1.80
N LYS A 206 -2.50 -8.58 -2.59
CA LYS A 206 -2.60 -8.16 -4.01
C LYS A 206 -2.98 -6.68 -4.15
N MET A 207 -3.88 -6.22 -3.31
CA MET A 207 -4.35 -4.83 -3.32
C MET A 207 -3.27 -3.84 -2.88
N ALA A 208 -2.51 -4.17 -1.84
CA ALA A 208 -1.46 -3.29 -1.30
C ALA A 208 -0.21 -3.19 -2.19
N TYR A 209 -0.04 -4.09 -3.18
CA TYR A 209 1.17 -4.15 -4.00
C TYR A 209 1.47 -2.85 -4.75
N ALA A 210 0.44 -2.20 -5.30
CA ALA A 210 0.61 -0.98 -6.08
C ALA A 210 1.21 0.16 -5.23
N ASN A 211 0.84 0.19 -3.95
CA ASN A 211 1.19 1.23 -2.98
C ASN A 211 2.28 0.76 -1.99
N CYS A 212 3.08 -0.24 -2.38
CA CYS A 212 4.27 -0.63 -1.65
C CYS A 212 5.51 -0.18 -2.43
N PRO A 213 6.40 0.67 -1.87
CA PRO A 213 7.64 1.05 -2.53
C PRO A 213 8.62 -0.13 -2.64
N GLU A 214 8.56 -1.07 -1.70
CA GLU A 214 9.47 -2.23 -1.60
C GLU A 214 9.07 -3.42 -2.51
N LYS A 215 8.66 -3.16 -3.76
CA LYS A 215 8.13 -4.19 -4.68
C LYS A 215 9.08 -5.36 -4.94
N ARG A 216 10.41 -5.11 -4.86
CA ARG A 216 11.47 -6.12 -5.04
C ARG A 216 11.48 -7.15 -3.89
N ASN A 217 11.11 -6.72 -2.69
CA ASN A 217 11.07 -7.56 -1.48
C ASN A 217 9.68 -8.16 -1.22
N TYR A 218 8.69 -7.88 -2.06
CA TYR A 218 7.29 -8.25 -1.81
C TYR A 218 7.06 -9.77 -1.64
N MET A 219 7.92 -10.58 -2.26
CA MET A 219 7.92 -12.03 -2.09
C MET A 219 8.10 -12.49 -0.63
N LEU A 220 8.71 -11.66 0.22
CA LEU A 220 8.91 -11.98 1.64
C LEU A 220 7.59 -12.10 2.41
N LEU A 221 6.47 -11.57 1.90
CA LEU A 221 5.16 -11.76 2.52
C LEU A 221 4.68 -13.21 2.49
N THR A 222 5.29 -14.08 1.67
CA THR A 222 4.98 -15.52 1.63
C THR A 222 5.16 -16.19 3.00
N ASP A 223 5.97 -15.63 3.90
CA ASP A 223 6.14 -16.10 5.28
C ASP A 223 4.89 -15.92 6.15
N GLN A 224 3.96 -15.03 5.78
CA GLN A 224 2.70 -14.80 6.51
C GLN A 224 1.60 -15.79 6.13
N PHE A 225 1.81 -16.62 5.11
CA PHE A 225 0.82 -17.59 4.61
C PHE A 225 1.03 -18.98 5.21
N SER A 226 -0.08 -19.62 5.57
CA SER A 226 -0.09 -20.96 6.14
C SER A 226 0.03 -22.05 5.07
N PHE A 227 -0.56 -21.85 3.89
CA PHE A 227 -0.67 -22.86 2.84
C PHE A 227 0.22 -22.56 1.63
N GLY A 228 0.85 -23.61 1.09
CA GLY A 228 1.73 -23.49 -0.08
C GLY A 228 1.03 -22.95 -1.33
N ASP A 229 -0.25 -23.32 -1.54
CA ASP A 229 -1.05 -22.81 -2.66
C ASP A 229 -1.22 -21.28 -2.63
N SER A 230 -1.47 -20.73 -1.44
CA SER A 230 -1.58 -19.28 -1.24
C SER A 230 -0.26 -18.57 -1.53
N LYS A 231 0.88 -19.16 -1.11
CA LYS A 231 2.22 -18.65 -1.41
C LYS A 231 2.46 -18.62 -2.93
N ASN A 232 2.14 -19.71 -3.62
CA ASN A 232 2.28 -19.81 -5.07
C ASN A 232 1.42 -18.75 -5.79
N LYS A 233 0.16 -18.58 -5.37
CA LYS A 233 -0.73 -17.54 -5.93
C LYS A 233 -0.20 -16.11 -5.75
N LEU A 234 0.52 -15.83 -4.66
CA LEU A 234 1.18 -14.55 -4.46
C LEU A 234 2.41 -14.40 -5.38
N LEU A 235 3.25 -15.43 -5.48
CA LEU A 235 4.43 -15.43 -6.35
C LEU A 235 4.04 -15.25 -7.82
N ASP A 236 3.00 -15.94 -8.28
CA ASP A 236 2.45 -15.81 -9.64
C ASP A 236 1.92 -14.39 -9.89
N PHE A 237 1.25 -13.80 -8.90
CA PHE A 237 0.79 -12.42 -8.98
C PHE A 237 1.97 -11.45 -9.14
N ILE A 238 3.02 -11.57 -8.31
CA ILE A 238 4.21 -10.70 -8.36
C ILE A 238 4.92 -10.85 -9.71
N LYS A 239 5.09 -12.08 -10.20
CA LYS A 239 5.73 -12.38 -11.49
C LYS A 239 5.07 -11.61 -12.64
N ASN A 240 3.75 -11.51 -12.63
CA ASN A 240 2.97 -10.89 -13.71
C ASN A 240 2.81 -9.36 -13.58
N GLN A 241 3.50 -8.71 -12.64
CA GLN A 241 3.46 -7.24 -12.49
C GLN A 241 4.39 -6.56 -13.50
N PRO A 242 3.99 -5.39 -14.06
CA PRO A 242 4.81 -4.65 -14.99
C PRO A 242 6.18 -4.31 -14.39
N ILE A 243 7.21 -4.37 -15.24
CA ILE A 243 8.58 -4.02 -14.89
C ILE A 243 8.68 -2.50 -15.05
N ASP A 244 9.06 -1.78 -14.00
CA ASP A 244 9.46 -0.38 -14.13
C ASP A 244 10.78 -0.36 -14.91
N SER A 245 10.72 0.05 -16.18
CA SER A 245 11.64 -0.45 -17.21
C SER A 245 12.82 0.46 -17.52
N GLU A 246 13.13 1.46 -16.68
CA GLU A 246 14.15 2.43 -17.09
C GLU A 246 15.58 1.89 -16.96
N TYR A 247 15.90 1.11 -15.93
CA TYR A 247 17.15 0.33 -15.85
C TYR A 247 16.94 -0.90 -14.94
N LEU A 248 17.37 -2.10 -15.35
CA LEU A 248 17.43 -3.24 -14.43
C LEU A 248 18.44 -2.92 -13.33
N GLU A 249 17.95 -2.61 -12.14
CA GLU A 249 18.81 -2.39 -10.99
C GLU A 249 19.60 -3.67 -10.65
N ARG A 250 20.83 -3.49 -10.17
CA ARG A 250 21.68 -4.60 -9.73
C ARG A 250 21.08 -5.30 -8.52
N MET A 251 21.18 -6.63 -8.48
CA MET A 251 20.87 -7.43 -7.29
C MET A 251 21.77 -7.02 -6.14
N SER A 252 21.19 -6.49 -5.05
CA SER A 252 21.94 -6.16 -3.84
C SER A 252 22.19 -7.40 -2.98
N GLU A 253 23.15 -7.31 -2.06
CA GLU A 253 23.45 -8.40 -1.12
C GLU A 253 22.29 -8.71 -0.17
N VAL A 254 21.55 -7.69 0.27
CA VAL A 254 20.39 -7.86 1.16
C VAL A 254 19.26 -8.63 0.46
N GLU A 255 18.97 -8.28 -0.79
CA GLU A 255 17.97 -8.95 -1.61
C GLU A 255 18.40 -10.38 -1.95
N LEU A 256 19.67 -10.59 -2.28
CA LEU A 256 20.21 -11.92 -2.57
C LEU A 256 20.13 -12.84 -1.35
N ASN A 257 20.49 -12.35 -0.16
CA ASN A 257 20.36 -13.10 1.09
C ASN A 257 18.90 -13.47 1.37
N SER A 258 17.98 -12.56 1.09
CA SER A 258 16.54 -12.76 1.25
C SER A 258 16.02 -13.82 0.28
N LEU A 259 16.42 -13.76 -0.99
CA LEU A 259 16.11 -14.74 -2.02
C LEU A 259 16.62 -16.15 -1.64
N ILE A 260 17.88 -16.25 -1.23
CA ILE A 260 18.51 -17.51 -0.80
C ILE A 260 17.79 -18.10 0.42
N LYS A 261 17.44 -17.25 1.41
CA LYS A 261 16.67 -17.68 2.57
C LYS A 261 15.33 -18.27 2.16
N MET A 262 14.62 -17.65 1.21
CA MET A 262 13.35 -18.18 0.73
C MET A 262 13.52 -19.50 -0.04
N MET A 263 14.53 -19.59 -0.92
CA MET A 263 14.83 -20.82 -1.64
C MET A 263 15.17 -21.97 -0.68
N SER A 264 15.97 -21.73 0.35
CA SER A 264 16.34 -22.77 1.33
C SER A 264 15.16 -23.26 2.18
N GLN A 265 14.12 -22.44 2.35
CA GLN A 265 12.87 -22.85 3.02
C GLN A 265 11.96 -23.74 2.16
N SER A 266 12.22 -23.82 0.85
CA SER A 266 11.49 -24.71 -0.07
C SER A 266 12.17 -26.07 -0.17
N GLY A 267 11.38 -27.14 -0.09
CA GLY A 267 11.91 -28.52 -0.10
C GLY A 267 12.42 -29.01 -1.45
N PHE A 268 11.75 -28.64 -2.55
CA PHE A 268 12.07 -29.13 -3.89
C PHE A 268 12.59 -28.02 -4.81
N ASP A 269 13.46 -28.40 -5.75
CA ASP A 269 14.05 -27.46 -6.72
C ASP A 269 13.01 -26.76 -7.60
N GLU A 270 11.88 -27.41 -7.89
CA GLU A 270 10.80 -26.79 -8.67
C GLU A 270 10.23 -25.54 -7.97
N ASP A 271 10.00 -25.61 -6.66
CA ASP A 271 9.49 -24.48 -5.88
C ASP A 271 10.55 -23.38 -5.73
N LYS A 272 11.82 -23.78 -5.59
CA LYS A 272 12.96 -22.83 -5.60
C LYS A 272 13.05 -22.07 -6.92
N LEU A 273 12.82 -22.75 -8.05
CA LEU A 273 12.80 -22.14 -9.37
C LEU A 273 11.60 -21.22 -9.58
N LYS A 274 10.44 -21.49 -8.96
CA LYS A 274 9.29 -20.56 -8.94
C LYS A 274 9.62 -19.29 -8.17
N ILE A 275 10.28 -19.41 -7.02
CA ILE A 275 10.76 -18.24 -6.25
C ILE A 275 11.73 -17.43 -7.10
N LEU A 276 12.74 -18.07 -7.70
CA LEU A 276 13.73 -17.42 -8.56
C LEU A 276 13.09 -16.66 -9.74
N ALA A 277 12.02 -17.23 -10.32
CA ALA A 277 11.30 -16.63 -11.44
C ALA A 277 10.68 -15.26 -11.12
N THR A 278 10.41 -14.95 -9.85
CA THR A 278 9.80 -13.68 -9.46
C THR A 278 10.75 -12.49 -9.56
N VAL A 279 12.07 -12.72 -9.59
CA VAL A 279 13.12 -11.69 -9.67
C VAL A 279 14.01 -11.79 -10.89
N SER A 280 14.10 -12.97 -11.54
CA SER A 280 15.07 -13.20 -12.63
C SER A 280 14.95 -12.21 -13.80
N GLU A 281 13.75 -11.72 -14.08
CA GLU A 281 13.46 -10.79 -15.18
C GLU A 281 13.48 -9.31 -14.75
N LYS A 282 13.54 -9.04 -13.44
CA LYS A 282 13.36 -7.70 -12.85
C LYS A 282 14.64 -7.09 -12.30
N VAL A 283 15.73 -7.87 -12.27
CA VAL A 283 16.99 -7.49 -11.63
C VAL A 283 18.16 -7.99 -12.47
N ALA A 284 19.26 -7.24 -12.49
CA ALA A 284 20.51 -7.67 -13.09
C ALA A 284 21.43 -8.35 -12.07
N PHE A 285 22.04 -9.48 -12.44
CA PHE A 285 22.78 -10.33 -11.51
C PHE A 285 24.28 -10.35 -11.81
N PRO A 286 25.16 -10.06 -10.84
CA PRO A 286 26.54 -10.49 -10.90
C PRO A 286 26.62 -12.02 -10.99
N VAL A 287 27.57 -12.57 -11.75
CA VAL A 287 27.77 -14.02 -11.87
C VAL A 287 28.02 -14.68 -10.52
N THR A 288 28.63 -13.96 -9.57
CA THR A 288 28.86 -14.43 -8.20
C THR A 288 27.55 -14.63 -7.43
N SER A 289 26.56 -13.77 -7.65
CA SER A 289 25.20 -13.93 -7.13
C SER A 289 24.51 -15.15 -7.74
N ILE A 290 24.65 -15.35 -9.05
CA ILE A 290 24.12 -16.53 -9.74
C ILE A 290 24.75 -17.81 -9.18
N LYS A 291 26.07 -17.83 -8.98
CA LYS A 291 26.79 -18.96 -8.37
C LYS A 291 26.21 -19.34 -7.00
N ARG A 292 25.90 -18.35 -6.16
CA ARG A 292 25.25 -18.58 -4.86
C ARG A 292 23.83 -19.12 -5.00
N ILE A 293 23.04 -18.63 -5.96
CA ILE A 293 21.70 -19.14 -6.26
C ILE A 293 21.76 -20.61 -6.70
N LEU A 294 22.74 -21.00 -7.53
CA LEU A 294 22.89 -22.39 -7.97
C LEU A 294 23.19 -23.35 -6.82
N LYS A 295 23.87 -22.90 -5.76
CA LYS A 295 24.16 -23.72 -4.57
C LYS A 295 22.93 -24.09 -3.77
N GLU A 296 21.86 -23.30 -3.87
CA GLU A 296 20.59 -23.60 -3.21
C GLU A 296 19.82 -24.72 -3.91
N LEU A 297 20.21 -25.14 -5.12
CA LEU A 297 19.53 -26.19 -5.88
C LEU A 297 20.22 -27.54 -5.68
N SER A 298 19.41 -28.56 -5.39
CA SER A 298 19.89 -29.89 -5.04
C SER A 298 20.42 -30.65 -6.26
N TRP A 299 19.80 -30.47 -7.43
CA TRP A 299 20.09 -31.26 -8.62
C TRP A 299 20.62 -30.41 -9.78
N ASP A 300 21.55 -30.98 -10.56
CA ASP A 300 22.15 -30.32 -11.72
C ASP A 300 21.12 -29.89 -12.78
N GLN A 301 19.98 -30.58 -12.90
CA GLN A 301 18.87 -30.15 -13.76
C GLN A 301 18.30 -28.80 -13.31
N GLY A 302 18.11 -28.63 -12.00
CA GLY A 302 17.65 -27.37 -11.42
C GLY A 302 18.68 -26.27 -11.64
N LYS A 303 19.96 -26.56 -11.35
CA LYS A 303 21.08 -25.64 -11.56
C LYS A 303 21.18 -25.17 -13.01
N LEU A 304 21.06 -26.09 -13.97
CA LEU A 304 21.07 -25.76 -15.40
C LEU A 304 19.89 -24.84 -15.75
N SER A 305 18.69 -25.17 -15.28
CA SER A 305 17.48 -24.36 -15.52
C SER A 305 17.62 -22.95 -14.96
N ALA A 306 18.13 -22.80 -13.72
CA ALA A 306 18.41 -21.49 -13.11
C ALA A 306 19.49 -20.72 -13.88
N ALA A 307 20.59 -21.38 -14.24
CA ALA A 307 21.69 -20.75 -14.96
C ALA A 307 21.27 -20.30 -16.36
N GLN A 308 20.42 -21.04 -17.06
CA GLN A 308 19.86 -20.61 -18.35
C GLN A 308 18.95 -19.39 -18.17
N LYS A 309 18.09 -19.42 -17.14
CA LYS A 309 17.13 -18.35 -16.88
C LYS A 309 17.75 -17.03 -16.46
N LEU A 310 18.85 -17.07 -15.71
CA LEU A 310 19.53 -15.87 -15.21
C LEU A 310 20.55 -15.28 -16.20
N TYR A 311 20.91 -16.01 -17.26
CA TYR A 311 21.91 -15.57 -18.23
C TYR A 311 21.56 -14.25 -18.94
N PRO A 312 20.31 -14.00 -19.41
CA PRO A 312 19.98 -12.78 -20.13
C PRO A 312 20.34 -11.51 -19.35
N ASN A 313 20.10 -11.54 -18.04
CA ASN A 313 20.28 -10.42 -17.11
C ASN A 313 21.58 -10.53 -16.28
N CYS A 314 22.53 -11.37 -16.69
CA CYS A 314 23.84 -11.42 -16.07
C CYS A 314 24.68 -10.19 -16.47
N LEU A 315 25.24 -9.50 -15.47
CA LEU A 315 26.04 -8.29 -15.66
C LEU A 315 27.39 -8.58 -16.32
N ASP A 316 28.06 -9.65 -15.91
CA ASP A 316 29.42 -10.00 -16.33
C ASP A 316 29.48 -11.34 -17.06
N LYS A 317 28.76 -11.43 -18.19
CA LYS A 317 28.64 -12.63 -19.04
C LYS A 317 29.97 -13.26 -19.45
N ARG A 318 31.06 -12.48 -19.53
CA ARG A 318 32.41 -13.00 -19.82
C ARG A 318 32.90 -14.00 -18.77
N ASN A 319 32.42 -13.88 -17.53
CA ASN A 319 32.77 -14.73 -16.42
C ASN A 319 31.79 -15.90 -16.22
N TYR A 320 30.77 -16.07 -17.09
CA TYR A 320 29.70 -17.06 -16.86
C TYR A 320 30.18 -18.51 -16.75
N ALA A 321 31.32 -18.82 -17.35
CA ALA A 321 31.93 -20.14 -17.30
C ALA A 321 32.29 -20.59 -15.88
N ILE A 322 32.46 -19.67 -14.90
CA ILE A 322 32.77 -20.05 -13.50
C ILE A 322 31.67 -20.87 -12.82
N LEU A 323 30.48 -20.90 -13.40
CA LEU A 323 29.35 -21.68 -12.89
C LEU A 323 29.50 -23.18 -13.17
N LEU A 324 30.43 -23.58 -14.05
CA LEU A 324 30.75 -24.98 -14.32
C LEU A 324 31.12 -25.77 -13.05
N ASP A 325 31.75 -25.09 -12.09
CA ASP A 325 32.16 -25.66 -10.81
C ASP A 325 30.98 -26.14 -9.97
N GLU A 326 29.78 -25.59 -10.18
CA GLU A 326 28.59 -25.90 -9.39
C GLU A 326 27.87 -27.17 -9.89
N PHE A 327 28.24 -27.69 -11.06
CA PHE A 327 27.67 -28.92 -11.61
C PHE A 327 28.47 -30.14 -11.15
N THR A 328 27.76 -31.19 -10.75
CA THR A 328 28.37 -32.44 -10.30
C THR A 328 28.69 -33.37 -11.47
N PHE A 329 27.72 -33.57 -12.37
CA PHE A 329 27.78 -34.59 -13.41
C PHE A 329 28.31 -34.03 -14.74
N LEU A 330 29.14 -34.81 -15.42
CA LEU A 330 29.78 -34.42 -16.69
C LEU A 330 28.76 -34.09 -17.78
N ASP A 331 27.64 -34.83 -17.86
CA ASP A 331 26.58 -34.56 -18.84
C ASP A 331 26.02 -33.12 -18.70
N TYR A 332 25.76 -32.67 -17.47
CA TYR A 332 25.28 -31.32 -17.23
C TYR A 332 26.35 -30.25 -17.45
N LYS A 333 27.63 -30.54 -17.15
CA LYS A 333 28.75 -29.66 -17.53
C LYS A 333 28.81 -29.46 -19.05
N ASN A 334 28.60 -30.53 -19.82
CA ASN A 334 28.57 -30.47 -21.28
C ASN A 334 27.37 -29.68 -21.80
N LYS A 335 26.17 -29.92 -21.26
CA LYS A 335 24.96 -29.15 -21.58
C LYS A 335 25.10 -27.67 -21.28
N PHE A 336 25.63 -27.32 -20.11
CA PHE A 336 25.89 -25.93 -19.73
C PHE A 336 26.94 -25.28 -20.65
N THR A 337 28.03 -25.99 -20.95
CA THR A 337 29.07 -25.51 -21.87
C THR A 337 28.50 -25.23 -23.27
N ALA A 338 27.66 -26.14 -23.79
CA ALA A 338 26.99 -25.96 -25.06
C ALA A 338 26.05 -24.74 -25.04
N PHE A 339 25.28 -24.56 -23.97
CA PHE A 339 24.45 -23.37 -23.77
C PHE A 339 25.28 -22.08 -23.84
N VAL A 340 26.34 -21.94 -23.03
CA VAL A 340 27.17 -20.72 -23.00
C VAL A 340 27.82 -20.42 -24.34
N ARG A 341 28.26 -21.45 -25.08
CA ARG A 341 28.84 -21.28 -26.42
C ARG A 341 27.84 -20.73 -27.43
N ASN A 342 26.57 -21.08 -27.30
CA ASN A 342 25.49 -20.66 -28.21
C ASN A 342 24.95 -19.25 -27.94
N GLN A 343 25.45 -18.55 -26.90
CA GLN A 343 25.02 -17.19 -26.55
C GLN A 343 25.96 -16.09 -27.09
N LYS A 344 26.88 -16.46 -27.98
CA LYS A 344 27.85 -15.52 -28.58
C LYS A 344 27.25 -14.68 -29.70
#